data_AF-A0A7S2FDR3-F1
#
_entry.id   AF-A0A7S2FDR3-F1
#
_cell.length_a   1.000
_cell.length_b   1.000
_cell.length_c   1.000
_cell.angle_alpha   90.00
_cell.angle_beta   90.00
_cell.angle_gamma   90.00
#
_symmetry.space_group_name_H-M   'P 1'
#
loop_
_entity.id
_entity.type
_entity.pdbx_description
1 polymer ?
#
loop_
_entity_poly.entity_id
_entity_poly.type
_entity_poly.pdbx_seq_one_letter_code
_entity_poly.pdbx_strand_id
1 'polypeptide(L)'
;MIYAIAAVAGYATFGSASTAPVLNNYAASDVLATLTRAATGVSLFGGYALMFVAMRDAFLSSIVPSADDTDTKRGPFSSVQVVSSTAWRIASLALLSFTTLLGVVTTDAGFAASLSGSSLGAALIFCVPSRIFLSCVAKAKASGDSLASNLEVSLVRAFFRFGLVAITLGTTITVLETFTSILA
;
A
#
# COMPACT_ATOMS: atom_id res chain seq x y z
N MET A 1 -1.45 -17.61 7.80
CA MET A 1 -1.45 -18.50 8.98
C MET A 1 -0.61 -17.94 10.13
N ILE A 2 0.66 -17.59 9.92
CA ILE A 2 1.51 -17.00 11.00
C ILE A 2 0.90 -15.73 11.60
N TYR A 3 0.38 -14.80 10.77
CA TYR A 3 -0.30 -13.59 11.26
C TYR A 3 -1.54 -13.88 12.11
N ALA A 4 -2.32 -14.90 11.77
CA ALA A 4 -3.51 -15.27 12.53
C ALA A 4 -3.15 -15.86 13.89
N ILE A 5 -2.13 -16.73 13.94
CA ILE A 5 -1.61 -17.30 15.19
C ILE A 5 -1.06 -16.19 16.08
N ALA A 6 -0.27 -15.26 15.52
CA ALA A 6 0.28 -14.12 16.26
C ALA A 6 -0.82 -13.21 16.82
N ALA A 7 -1.87 -12.93 16.03
CA ALA A 7 -3.02 -12.13 16.46
C ALA A 7 -3.80 -12.81 17.60
N VAL A 8 -4.09 -14.11 17.47
CA VAL A 8 -4.81 -14.87 18.51
C VAL A 8 -3.97 -14.97 19.78
N ALA A 9 -2.67 -15.24 19.68
CA ALA A 9 -1.77 -15.30 20.83
C ALA A 9 -1.63 -13.94 21.54
N GLY A 10 -1.52 -12.85 20.76
CA GLY A 10 -1.49 -11.49 21.31
C GLY A 10 -2.78 -11.14 22.05
N TYR A 11 -3.94 -11.42 21.44
CA TYR A 11 -5.24 -11.20 22.08
C TYR A 11 -5.43 -12.08 23.32
N ALA A 12 -4.99 -13.34 23.31
CA ALA A 12 -5.06 -14.20 24.48
C ALA A 12 -4.20 -13.71 25.65
N THR A 13 -3.12 -12.97 25.38
CA THR A 13 -2.18 -12.48 26.40
C THR A 13 -2.64 -11.17 27.05
N PHE A 14 -3.16 -10.23 26.26
CA PHE A 14 -3.50 -8.88 26.73
C PHE A 14 -5.00 -8.56 26.70
N GLY A 15 -5.82 -9.43 26.10
CA GLY A 15 -7.24 -9.23 25.94
C GLY A 15 -7.59 -7.93 25.20
N SER A 16 -8.63 -7.26 25.70
CA SER A 16 -9.15 -6.00 25.14
C SER A 16 -8.25 -4.78 25.38
N ALA A 17 -7.22 -4.89 26.22
CA ALA A 17 -6.27 -3.80 26.49
C ALA A 17 -5.05 -3.81 25.54
N SER A 18 -5.09 -4.61 24.48
CA SER A 18 -3.98 -4.71 23.52
C SER A 18 -3.89 -3.46 22.63
N THR A 19 -2.75 -2.79 22.68
CA THR A 19 -2.40 -1.74 21.71
C THR A 19 -1.98 -2.35 20.35
N ALA A 20 -2.24 -1.63 19.25
CA ALA A 20 -1.94 -2.07 17.88
C ALA A 20 -0.49 -2.58 17.70
N PRO A 21 0.54 -1.87 18.17
CA PRO A 21 1.86 -2.47 18.34
C PRO A 21 1.88 -3.34 19.60
N VAL A 22 1.66 -4.65 19.44
CA VAL A 22 1.59 -5.61 20.58
C VAL A 22 2.81 -5.53 21.50
N LEU A 23 3.99 -5.23 20.95
CA LEU A 23 5.25 -5.08 21.71
C LEU A 23 5.21 -3.91 22.70
N ASN A 24 4.34 -2.92 22.53
CA ASN A 24 4.23 -1.79 23.44
C ASN A 24 3.53 -2.14 24.76
N ASN A 25 2.82 -3.28 24.80
CA ASN A 25 2.17 -3.76 26.03
C ASN A 25 3.15 -4.51 26.97
N TYR A 26 4.36 -4.85 26.50
CA TYR A 26 5.40 -5.47 27.33
C TYR A 26 6.28 -4.42 28.01
N ALA A 27 6.74 -4.70 29.24
CA ALA A 27 7.64 -3.81 29.98
C ALA A 27 8.94 -3.51 29.20
N ALA A 28 9.49 -2.31 29.39
CA ALA A 28 10.76 -1.91 28.79
C ALA A 28 11.96 -2.72 29.34
N SER A 29 11.84 -3.28 30.55
CA SER A 29 12.86 -4.09 31.19
C SER A 29 12.93 -5.54 30.69
N ASP A 30 11.97 -5.98 29.86
CA ASP A 30 12.00 -7.31 29.28
C ASP A 30 13.00 -7.38 28.13
N VAL A 31 14.05 -8.19 28.31
CA VAL A 31 15.14 -8.38 27.34
C VAL A 31 14.61 -8.99 26.04
N LEU A 32 13.64 -9.89 26.10
CA LEU A 32 13.08 -10.55 24.93
C LEU A 32 12.20 -9.58 24.12
N ALA A 33 11.40 -8.76 24.81
CA ALA A 33 10.64 -7.68 24.19
C ALA A 33 11.57 -6.61 23.56
N THR A 34 12.69 -6.30 24.21
CA THR A 34 13.67 -5.34 23.68
C THR A 34 14.39 -5.88 22.44
N LEU A 35 14.77 -7.16 22.46
CA LEU A 35 15.39 -7.83 21.31
C LEU A 35 14.44 -7.86 20.11
N THR A 36 13.16 -8.18 20.34
CA THR A 36 12.15 -8.18 19.27
C THR A 36 11.89 -6.78 18.73
N ARG A 37 11.84 -5.74 19.57
CA ARG A 37 11.78 -4.33 19.10
C ARG A 37 12.97 -3.99 18.20
N ALA A 38 14.19 -4.39 18.59
CA ALA A 38 15.39 -4.19 17.79
C ALA A 38 15.31 -4.93 16.44
N ALA A 39 14.87 -6.19 16.44
CA ALA A 39 14.68 -6.98 15.22
C ALA A 39 13.64 -6.37 14.28
N THR A 40 12.51 -5.89 14.82
CA THR A 40 11.50 -5.15 14.05
C THR A 40 12.09 -3.85 13.47
N GLY A 41 12.91 -3.12 14.24
CA GLY A 41 13.63 -1.96 13.76
C GLY A 41 14.54 -2.27 12.56
N VAL A 42 15.35 -3.33 12.65
CA VAL A 42 16.21 -3.78 11.54
C VAL A 42 15.39 -4.14 10.30
N SER A 43 14.28 -4.85 10.48
CA SER A 43 13.38 -5.22 9.38
C SER A 43 12.75 -3.98 8.71
N LEU A 44 12.33 -2.99 9.51
CA LEU A 44 11.80 -1.71 9.03
C LEU A 44 12.85 -0.91 8.25
N PHE A 45 14.11 -0.85 8.71
CA PHE A 45 15.17 -0.17 7.97
C PHE A 45 15.40 -0.77 6.58
N GLY A 46 15.46 -2.11 6.50
CA GLY A 46 15.60 -2.82 5.22
C GLY A 46 14.38 -2.61 4.31
N GLY A 47 13.17 -2.74 4.86
CA GLY A 47 11.93 -2.55 4.12
C GLY A 47 11.75 -1.11 3.61
N TYR A 48 12.07 -0.13 4.45
CA TYR A 48 11.98 1.29 4.11
C TYR A 48 12.90 1.66 2.95
N ALA A 49 14.17 1.24 2.99
CA ALA A 49 15.13 1.54 1.94
C ALA A 49 14.66 1.01 0.57
N LEU A 50 14.12 -0.21 0.54
CA LEU A 50 13.62 -0.83 -0.68
C LEU A 50 12.34 -0.16 -1.20
N MET A 51 11.38 0.13 -0.32
CA MET A 51 10.13 0.80 -0.68
C MET A 51 10.36 2.25 -1.14
N PHE A 52 11.31 2.96 -0.53
CA PHE A 52 11.63 4.33 -0.90
C PHE A 52 12.17 4.43 -2.34
N VAL A 53 13.03 3.48 -2.74
CA VAL A 53 13.52 3.40 -4.12
C VAL A 53 12.36 3.16 -5.09
N ALA A 54 11.50 2.16 -4.81
CA ALA A 54 10.36 1.84 -5.67
C ALA A 54 9.37 3.01 -5.80
N MET A 55 9.07 3.70 -4.69
CA MET A 55 8.16 4.86 -4.69
C MET A 55 8.73 6.02 -5.50
N ARG A 56 10.02 6.32 -5.36
CA ARG A 56 10.68 7.38 -6.12
C ARG A 56 10.65 7.08 -7.61
N ASP A 57 10.96 5.85 -8.00
CA ASP A 57 10.99 5.45 -9.41
C ASP A 57 9.58 5.54 -10.02
N ALA A 58 8.54 5.11 -9.28
CA ALA A 58 7.13 5.29 -9.68
C ALA A 58 6.72 6.77 -9.79
N PHE A 59 7.18 7.62 -8.86
CA PHE A 59 6.89 9.05 -8.86
C PHE A 59 7.53 9.77 -10.05
N LEU A 60 8.80 9.48 -10.34
CA LEU A 60 9.51 10.03 -11.48
C LEU A 60 8.88 9.59 -12.81
N SER A 61 8.49 8.31 -12.92
CA SER A 61 7.76 7.80 -14.09
C SER A 61 6.39 8.44 -14.28
N SER A 62 5.80 9.02 -13.24
CA SER A 62 4.49 9.69 -13.32
C SER A 62 4.60 11.16 -13.72
N ILE A 63 5.70 11.84 -13.38
CA ILE A 63 5.88 13.28 -13.59
C ILE A 63 6.63 13.61 -14.87
N VAL A 64 7.59 12.77 -15.25
CA VAL A 64 8.31 12.92 -16.52
C VAL A 64 7.64 11.98 -17.52
N PRO A 65 6.64 12.44 -18.29
CA PRO A 65 6.17 11.66 -19.42
C PRO A 65 7.38 11.45 -20.34
N SER A 66 7.70 10.19 -20.64
CA SER A 66 8.66 9.86 -21.66
C SER A 66 8.22 10.53 -22.96
N ALA A 67 8.88 11.62 -23.31
CA ALA A 67 8.86 12.18 -24.65
C ALA A 67 9.62 11.21 -25.57
N ASP A 68 9.02 10.06 -25.83
CA ASP A 68 9.45 9.13 -26.87
C ASP A 68 8.18 8.51 -27.46
N ASP A 69 7.39 9.40 -28.08
CA ASP A 69 6.19 9.11 -28.86
C ASP A 69 6.54 8.49 -30.23
N THR A 70 7.64 7.74 -30.30
CA THR A 70 8.08 7.04 -31.51
C THR A 70 8.40 5.59 -31.18
N ASP A 71 7.33 4.82 -31.08
CA ASP A 71 7.21 3.54 -31.79
C ASP A 71 8.43 2.62 -31.71
N THR A 72 8.76 2.11 -30.52
CA THR A 72 9.34 0.75 -30.44
C THR A 72 9.12 0.11 -29.07
N LYS A 73 8.31 -0.96 -29.09
CA LYS A 73 8.24 -2.08 -28.15
C LYS A 73 9.47 -2.16 -27.22
N ARG A 74 9.40 -1.55 -26.04
CA ARG A 74 10.34 -1.80 -24.94
C ARG A 74 9.57 -2.40 -23.78
N GLY A 75 9.98 -3.58 -23.36
CA GLY A 75 9.37 -4.33 -22.28
C GLY A 75 9.37 -3.56 -20.95
N PRO A 76 8.59 -4.00 -19.96
CA PRO A 76 8.29 -3.26 -18.72
C PRO A 76 9.49 -3.05 -17.77
N PHE A 77 10.72 -3.30 -18.20
CA PHE A 77 11.91 -3.32 -17.35
C PHE A 77 13.13 -2.55 -17.90
N SER A 78 13.00 -1.82 -19.03
CA SER A 78 14.18 -1.29 -19.77
C SER A 78 14.21 0.23 -19.97
N SER A 79 13.75 1.00 -19.00
CA SER A 79 14.04 2.45 -19.00
C SER A 79 14.34 2.92 -17.59
N VAL A 80 15.53 2.56 -17.12
CA VAL A 80 16.31 3.46 -16.25
C VAL A 80 16.60 4.70 -17.09
N GLN A 81 15.60 5.57 -17.19
CA GLN A 81 15.73 6.85 -17.86
C GLN A 81 16.73 7.65 -17.04
N VAL A 82 17.79 8.15 -17.67
CA VAL A 82 18.77 9.06 -17.06
C VAL A 82 18.05 10.39 -16.83
N VAL A 83 17.22 10.43 -15.79
CA VAL A 83 16.59 11.65 -15.31
C VAL A 83 17.72 12.58 -14.87
N SER A 84 17.64 13.85 -15.29
CA SER A 84 18.56 14.90 -14.86
C SER A 84 18.88 14.76 -13.37
N SER A 85 20.16 14.73 -13.02
CA SER A 85 20.69 14.54 -11.66
C SER A 85 20.05 15.47 -10.62
N THR A 86 19.48 16.59 -11.08
CA THR A 86 18.73 17.55 -10.25
C THR A 86 17.32 17.07 -9.92
N ALA A 87 16.55 16.53 -10.87
CA ALA A 87 15.19 16.04 -10.63
C ALA A 87 15.17 14.81 -9.71
N TRP A 88 16.19 13.95 -9.79
CA TRP A 88 16.37 12.83 -8.87
C TRP A 88 16.55 13.28 -7.41
N ARG A 89 17.36 14.33 -7.19
CA ARG A 89 17.60 14.91 -5.87
C ARG A 89 16.35 15.59 -5.32
N ILE A 90 15.66 16.37 -6.14
CA ILE A 90 14.42 17.05 -5.77
C ILE A 90 13.33 16.03 -5.42
N ALA A 91 13.12 15.01 -6.24
CA ALA A 91 12.12 13.96 -5.97
C ALA A 91 12.43 13.21 -4.66
N SER A 92 13.69 12.86 -4.43
CA SER A 92 14.11 12.20 -3.19
C SER A 92 13.90 13.10 -1.96
N LEU A 93 14.27 14.38 -2.05
CA LEU A 93 14.05 15.36 -0.97
C LEU A 93 12.56 15.59 -0.70
N ALA A 94 11.75 15.74 -1.74
CA ALA A 94 10.32 15.93 -1.62
C ALA A 94 9.65 14.72 -0.97
N LEU A 95 9.93 13.50 -1.46
CA LEU A 95 9.40 12.27 -0.89
C LEU A 95 9.82 12.06 0.55
N LEU A 96 11.10 12.31 0.88
CA LEU A 96 11.60 12.18 2.24
C LEU A 96 10.98 13.22 3.18
N SER A 97 10.83 14.47 2.73
CA SER A 97 10.17 15.51 3.52
C SER A 97 8.70 15.18 3.78
N PHE A 98 8.01 14.61 2.78
CA PHE A 98 6.62 14.24 2.89
C PHE A 98 6.41 13.07 3.85
N THR A 99 7.22 12.01 3.75
CA THR A 99 7.13 10.87 4.69
C THR A 99 7.51 11.27 6.11
N THR A 100 8.48 12.19 6.28
CA THR A 100 8.87 12.73 7.60
C THR A 100 7.75 13.58 8.21
N LEU A 101 7.10 14.43 7.41
CA LEU A 101 5.96 15.23 7.86
C LEU A 101 4.78 14.34 8.26
N LEU A 102 4.48 13.30 7.46
CA LEU A 102 3.46 12.32 7.83
C LEU A 102 3.79 11.63 9.15
N GLY A 103 5.05 11.21 9.35
CA GLY A 103 5.48 10.61 10.61
C GLY A 103 5.37 11.53 11.83
N VAL A 104 5.50 12.85 11.65
CA VAL A 104 5.30 13.84 12.72
C VAL A 104 3.81 14.01 13.04
N VAL A 105 2.93 13.95 12.02
CA VAL A 105 1.48 14.12 12.19
C VAL A 105 0.82 12.85 12.71
N THR A 106 1.26 11.66 12.27
CA THR A 106 0.69 10.38 12.69
C THR A 106 1.50 9.77 13.82
N THR A 107 1.09 10.03 15.05
CA THR A 107 1.67 9.38 16.25
C THR A 107 1.19 7.95 16.45
N ASP A 108 0.08 7.56 15.82
CA ASP A 108 -0.44 6.19 15.85
C ASP A 108 -0.06 5.40 14.58
N ALA A 109 0.87 4.46 14.74
CA ALA A 109 1.30 3.55 13.68
C ALA A 109 0.16 2.62 13.20
N GLY A 110 -0.78 2.27 14.08
CA GLY A 110 -1.96 1.47 13.74
C GLY A 110 -2.87 2.20 12.77
N PHE A 111 -3.11 3.50 13.00
CA PHE A 111 -3.89 4.33 12.10
C PHE A 111 -3.28 4.39 10.69
N ALA A 112 -1.99 4.71 10.59
CA ALA A 112 -1.29 4.82 9.31
C ALA A 112 -1.31 3.48 8.53
N ALA A 113 -1.12 2.36 9.23
CA ALA A 113 -1.19 1.02 8.65
C ALA A 113 -2.62 0.67 8.17
N SER A 114 -3.65 0.97 8.97
CA SER A 114 -5.05 0.72 8.61
C SER A 114 -5.52 1.59 7.44
N LEU A 115 -5.11 2.86 7.40
CA LEU A 115 -5.48 3.77 6.32
C LEU A 115 -4.86 3.35 4.99
N SER A 116 -3.56 3.03 5.00
CA SER A 116 -2.86 2.55 3.80
C SER A 116 -3.36 1.17 3.35
N GLY A 117 -3.63 0.25 4.29
CA GLY A 117 -4.15 -1.08 4.00
C GLY A 117 -5.57 -1.05 3.41
N SER A 118 -6.47 -0.26 4.00
CA SER A 118 -7.86 -0.15 3.53
C SER A 118 -7.98 0.56 2.19
N SER A 119 -7.17 1.59 1.95
CA SER A 119 -7.21 2.34 0.69
C SER A 119 -6.39 1.68 -0.42
N LEU A 120 -5.06 1.65 -0.27
CA LEU A 120 -4.14 1.15 -1.29
C LEU A 120 -4.26 -0.37 -1.44
N GLY A 121 -4.43 -1.11 -0.34
CA GLY A 121 -4.60 -2.56 -0.40
C GLY A 121 -5.87 -2.96 -1.16
N ALA A 122 -7.02 -2.37 -0.84
CA ALA A 122 -8.26 -2.66 -1.56
C ALA A 122 -8.20 -2.19 -3.02
N ALA A 123 -7.57 -1.04 -3.31
CA ALA A 123 -7.38 -0.60 -4.69
C ALA A 123 -6.51 -1.59 -5.50
N LEU A 124 -5.40 -2.07 -4.93
CA LEU A 124 -4.52 -3.01 -5.62
C LEU A 124 -5.17 -4.39 -5.80
N ILE A 125 -5.90 -4.89 -4.80
CA ILE A 125 -6.52 -6.22 -4.84
C ILE A 125 -7.75 -6.25 -5.74
N PHE A 126 -8.60 -5.22 -5.69
CA PHE A 126 -9.89 -5.23 -6.38
C PHE A 126 -9.89 -4.39 -7.67
N CYS A 127 -9.25 -3.23 -7.70
CA CYS A 127 -9.36 -2.31 -8.83
C CYS A 127 -8.38 -2.65 -9.97
N VAL A 128 -7.12 -2.95 -9.65
CA VAL A 128 -6.07 -3.20 -10.66
C VAL A 128 -6.35 -4.43 -11.52
N PRO A 129 -6.52 -5.66 -10.97
CA PRO A 129 -6.77 -6.85 -11.79
C PRO A 129 -8.06 -6.73 -12.60
N SER A 130 -9.11 -6.14 -12.01
CA SER A 130 -10.38 -5.90 -12.71
C SER A 130 -10.21 -4.97 -13.92
N ARG A 131 -9.41 -3.91 -13.81
CA ARG A 131 -9.14 -2.98 -14.92
C ARG A 131 -8.29 -3.62 -16.01
N ILE A 132 -7.29 -4.43 -15.64
CA ILE A 132 -6.48 -5.18 -16.61
C ILE A 132 -7.36 -6.14 -17.41
N PHE A 133 -8.18 -6.95 -16.72
CA PHE A 133 -9.07 -7.91 -17.38
C PHE A 133 -10.08 -7.22 -18.30
N LEU A 134 -10.77 -6.17 -17.84
CA LEU A 134 -11.72 -5.42 -18.65
C LEU A 134 -11.06 -4.78 -19.89
N SER A 135 -9.81 -4.33 -19.78
CA SER A 135 -9.05 -3.77 -20.90
C SER A 135 -8.67 -4.85 -21.91
N CYS A 136 -8.27 -6.04 -21.45
CA CYS A 136 -7.97 -7.17 -22.32
C CYS A 136 -9.22 -7.65 -23.07
N VAL A 137 -10.36 -7.78 -22.39
CA VAL A 137 -11.62 -8.18 -23.02
C VAL A 137 -12.12 -7.12 -24.01
N ALA A 138 -11.99 -5.83 -23.69
CA ALA A 138 -12.35 -4.76 -24.61
C ALA A 138 -11.51 -4.80 -25.90
N LYS A 139 -10.20 -5.06 -25.78
CA LYS A 139 -9.30 -5.23 -26.93
C LYS A 139 -9.63 -6.49 -27.75
N ALA A 140 -9.87 -7.63 -27.08
CA ALA A 140 -10.23 -8.87 -27.77
C ALA A 140 -11.56 -8.75 -28.53
N LYS A 141 -12.56 -8.08 -27.94
CA LYS A 141 -13.84 -7.81 -28.58
C LYS A 141 -13.70 -6.91 -29.82
N ALA A 142 -12.77 -5.95 -29.79
CA ALA A 142 -12.46 -5.11 -30.95
C ALA A 142 -11.78 -5.91 -32.08
N SER A 143 -11.02 -6.96 -31.75
CA SER A 143 -10.40 -7.88 -32.70
C SER A 143 -11.34 -8.99 -33.22
N GLY A 144 -12.60 -9.00 -32.80
CA GLY A 144 -13.59 -10.01 -33.22
C GLY A 144 -13.55 -11.33 -32.46
N ASP A 145 -12.68 -11.46 -31.45
CA ASP A 145 -12.57 -12.67 -30.62
C ASP A 145 -13.52 -12.62 -29.43
N SER A 146 -14.34 -13.66 -29.28
CA SER A 146 -15.22 -13.86 -28.12
C SER A 146 -14.44 -14.51 -26.97
N LEU A 147 -13.57 -13.73 -26.33
CA LEU A 147 -12.67 -14.22 -25.27
C LEU A 147 -13.33 -14.33 -23.88
N ALA A 148 -14.46 -13.67 -23.66
CA ALA A 148 -15.16 -13.68 -22.37
C ALA A 148 -16.67 -13.59 -22.52
N SER A 149 -17.40 -14.31 -21.67
CA SER A 149 -18.87 -14.25 -21.61
C SER A 149 -19.34 -12.92 -21.02
N ASN A 150 -20.53 -12.45 -21.45
CA ASN A 150 -21.15 -11.24 -20.89
C ASN A 150 -21.34 -11.33 -19.37
N LEU A 151 -21.50 -12.54 -18.83
CA LEU A 151 -21.63 -12.79 -17.39
C LEU A 151 -20.30 -12.55 -16.65
N GLU A 152 -19.18 -12.98 -17.21
CA GLU A 152 -17.85 -12.78 -16.64
C GLU A 152 -17.47 -11.29 -16.59
N VAL A 153 -17.76 -10.55 -17.67
CA VAL A 153 -17.56 -9.10 -17.72
C VAL A 153 -18.43 -8.37 -16.69
N SER A 154 -19.67 -8.82 -16.49
CA SER A 154 -20.57 -8.28 -15.47
C SER A 154 -20.04 -8.54 -14.06
N LEU A 155 -19.56 -9.77 -13.80
CA LEU A 155 -19.04 -10.17 -12.49
C LEU A 155 -17.76 -9.40 -12.14
N VAL A 156 -16.82 -9.25 -13.08
CA VAL A 156 -15.61 -8.45 -12.86
C VAL A 156 -15.93 -6.97 -12.64
N ARG A 157 -16.94 -6.43 -13.35
CA ARG A 157 -17.42 -5.07 -13.10
C ARG A 157 -18.09 -4.92 -11.73
N ALA A 158 -18.81 -5.93 -11.26
CA ALA A 158 -19.35 -5.96 -9.91
C ALA A 158 -18.25 -6.03 -8.86
N PHE A 159 -17.20 -6.84 -9.08
CA PHE A 159 -16.04 -6.96 -8.21
C PHE A 159 -15.27 -5.64 -8.08
N PHE A 160 -15.11 -4.91 -9.18
CA PHE A 160 -14.56 -3.55 -9.17
C PHE A 160 -15.40 -2.58 -8.32
N ARG A 161 -16.73 -2.61 -8.47
CA ARG A 161 -17.65 -1.77 -7.67
C ARG A 161 -17.60 -2.13 -6.19
N PHE A 162 -17.53 -3.42 -5.87
CA PHE A 162 -17.34 -3.89 -4.50
C PHE A 162 -16.03 -3.36 -3.91
N GLY A 163 -14.94 -3.40 -4.68
CA GLY A 163 -13.67 -2.80 -4.29
C GLY A 163 -13.79 -1.31 -3.95
N LEU A 164 -14.51 -0.54 -4.75
CA LEU A 164 -14.74 0.88 -4.49
C LEU A 164 -15.49 1.11 -3.16
N VAL A 165 -16.52 0.30 -2.88
CA VAL A 165 -17.27 0.35 -1.63
C VAL A 165 -16.39 -0.07 -0.44
N ALA A 166 -15.55 -1.08 -0.61
CA ALA A 166 -14.62 -1.52 0.44
C ALA A 166 -13.59 -0.44 0.79
N ILE A 167 -13.10 0.31 -0.20
CA ILE A 167 -12.20 1.45 0.01
C ILE A 167 -12.91 2.55 0.82
N THR A 168 -14.12 2.95 0.43
CA THR A 168 -14.84 4.02 1.13
C THR A 168 -15.21 3.62 2.55
N LEU A 169 -15.74 2.41 2.74
CA LEU A 169 -16.08 1.92 4.08
C LEU A 169 -14.84 1.77 4.95
N GLY A 170 -13.78 1.15 4.45
CA GLY A 170 -12.54 0.96 5.21
C GLY A 170 -11.92 2.29 5.64
N THR A 171 -11.83 3.26 4.72
CA THR A 171 -11.30 4.60 5.04
C THR A 171 -12.18 5.35 6.04
N THR A 172 -13.51 5.30 5.91
CA THR A 172 -14.41 5.95 6.88
C THR A 172 -14.29 5.36 8.28
N ILE A 173 -14.19 4.03 8.41
CA ILE A 173 -14.03 3.37 9.70
C ILE A 173 -12.72 3.77 10.36
N THR A 174 -11.61 3.75 9.62
CA THR A 174 -10.29 4.15 10.14
C THR A 174 -10.27 5.60 10.61
N VAL A 175 -10.94 6.50 9.90
CA VAL A 175 -11.06 7.91 10.29
C VAL A 175 -11.93 8.05 11.55
N LEU A 176 -13.05 7.33 11.61
CA LEU A 176 -13.97 7.38 12.75
C LEU A 176 -13.33 6.85 14.05
N GLU A 177 -12.57 5.75 13.97
CA GLU A 177 -11.82 5.21 15.11
C GLU A 177 -10.81 6.23 15.65
N THR A 178 -10.17 6.99 14.77
CA THR A 178 -9.21 8.03 15.17
C THR A 178 -9.89 9.19 15.91
N PHE A 179 -11.06 9.64 15.45
CA PHE A 179 -11.80 10.67 16.17
C PHE A 179 -12.32 10.18 17.52
N THR A 180 -12.69 8.90 17.61
CA THR A 180 -13.18 8.29 18.85
C THR A 180 -12.05 8.16 19.87
N SER A 181 -10.84 7.79 19.45
CA SER A 181 -9.67 7.69 20.35
C SER A 181 -9.18 9.05 20.86
N ILE A 182 -9.43 10.14 20.12
CA ILE A 182 -9.11 11.51 20.57
C ILE A 182 -10.14 12.03 21.61
N LEU A 183 -11.38 11.54 21.56
CA LEU A 183 -12.47 11.98 22.45
C LEU A 183 -12.61 11.17 23.75
N ALA A 184 -11.96 10.01 23.84
CA ALA A 184 -11.96 9.11 25.01
C ALA A 184 -10.78 9.38 25.95
#